data_AF-A0AAP3ALE2-F1
#
_entry.id   AF-A0AAP3ALE2-F1
#
_cell.length_a   1.000
_cell.length_b   1.000
_cell.length_c   1.000
_cell.angle_alpha   90.00
_cell.angle_beta   90.00
_cell.angle_gamma   90.00
#
_symmetry.space_group_name_H-M   'P 1'
#
loop_
_entity.id
_entity.type
_entity.pdbx_description
1 polymer ?
#
loop_
_entity_poly.entity_id
_entity_poly.type
_entity_poly.pdbx_seq_one_letter_code
_entity_poly.pdbx_strand_id
1 'polypeptide(L)'
;FNSDWKVDYDDLSQFISEEIQQEFTIKDKEMWQIAEKIEKESDFTMLNIDTQMDSYSLFICEKSEKERILEIARKLDFPIEAHF
;
A
#
# COMPACT_ATOMS: atom_id res chain seq x y z
N PHE A 1 -18.20 -1.75 -22.74
CA PHE A 1 -16.82 -2.10 -22.35
C PHE A 1 -16.88 -2.44 -20.88
N ASN A 2 -16.65 -3.71 -20.53
CA ASN A 2 -16.59 -4.11 -19.12
C ASN A 2 -15.17 -3.79 -18.65
N SER A 3 -14.94 -2.54 -18.28
CA SER A 3 -13.68 -2.04 -17.72
C SER A 3 -13.61 -2.35 -16.22
N ASP A 4 -14.00 -3.57 -15.83
CA ASP A 4 -13.78 -4.07 -14.48
C ASP A 4 -12.29 -4.35 -14.35
N TRP A 5 -11.50 -3.28 -14.21
CA TRP A 5 -10.12 -3.41 -13.77
C TRP A 5 -10.13 -4.15 -12.44
N LYS A 6 -9.45 -5.30 -12.41
CA LYS A 6 -9.30 -6.11 -11.21
C LYS A 6 -7.83 -6.08 -10.83
N VAL A 7 -7.58 -5.87 -9.54
CA VAL A 7 -6.25 -6.05 -8.97
C VAL A 7 -5.83 -7.49 -9.21
N ASP A 8 -4.67 -7.68 -9.83
CA ASP A 8 -4.00 -8.97 -9.89
C ASP A 8 -3.30 -9.21 -8.55
N TYR A 9 -3.85 -10.13 -7.75
CA TYR A 9 -3.35 -10.41 -6.41
C TYR A 9 -2.05 -11.21 -6.41
N ASP A 10 -1.74 -11.91 -7.50
CA ASP A 10 -0.48 -12.64 -7.63
C ASP A 10 0.65 -11.63 -7.88
N ASP A 11 0.44 -10.69 -8.81
CA ASP A 11 1.38 -9.59 -9.07
C ASP A 11 1.54 -8.68 -7.84
N LEU A 12 0.45 -8.36 -7.12
CA LEU A 12 0.53 -7.56 -5.91
C LEU A 12 1.28 -8.29 -4.78
N SER A 13 1.08 -9.62 -4.65
CA SER A 13 1.82 -10.43 -3.67
C SER A 13 3.32 -10.44 -3.98
N GLN A 14 3.67 -10.57 -5.27
CA GLN A 14 5.05 -10.50 -5.72
C GLN A 14 5.65 -9.11 -5.42
N PHE A 15 4.96 -8.03 -5.79
CA PHE A 15 5.40 -6.66 -5.53
C PHE A 15 5.67 -6.43 -4.04
N ILE A 16 4.72 -6.78 -3.17
CA ILE A 16 4.90 -6.61 -1.73
C ILE A 16 6.10 -7.44 -1.26
N SER A 17 6.22 -8.69 -1.70
CA SER A 17 7.31 -9.58 -1.29
C SER A 17 8.69 -9.02 -1.65
N GLU A 18 8.80 -8.43 -2.84
CA GLU A 18 10.02 -7.76 -3.31
C GLU A 18 10.30 -6.49 -2.50
N GLU A 19 9.31 -5.65 -2.23
CA GLU A 19 9.51 -4.41 -1.45
C GLU A 19 9.93 -4.68 0.00
N ILE A 20 9.30 -5.67 0.65
CA ILE A 20 9.61 -5.99 2.06
C ILE A 20 10.76 -7.01 2.22
N GLN A 21 11.30 -7.54 1.11
CA GLN A 21 12.34 -8.57 1.06
C GLN A 21 11.99 -9.84 1.88
N GLN A 22 10.71 -10.21 1.90
CA GLN A 22 10.16 -11.35 2.63
C GLN A 22 8.98 -11.93 1.85
N GLU A 23 8.79 -13.26 1.90
CA GLU A 23 7.62 -13.89 1.26
C GLU A 23 6.30 -13.37 1.83
N PHE A 24 5.44 -12.83 0.97
CA PHE A 24 4.13 -12.30 1.32
C PHE A 24 3.06 -12.83 0.36
N THR A 25 2.10 -13.58 0.88
CA THR A 25 0.96 -14.09 0.09
C THR A 25 -0.32 -13.38 0.48
N ILE A 26 -1.01 -12.80 -0.50
CA ILE A 26 -2.34 -12.24 -0.29
C ILE A 26 -3.39 -13.35 -0.33
N LYS A 27 -4.24 -13.39 0.70
CA LYS A 27 -5.43 -14.26 0.76
C LYS A 27 -6.72 -13.45 0.87
N ASP A 28 -6.60 -12.23 1.40
CA ASP A 28 -7.68 -11.27 1.60
C ASP A 28 -7.92 -10.44 0.33
N LYS A 29 -9.16 -9.98 0.13
CA LYS A 29 -9.55 -9.20 -1.07
C LYS A 29 -9.67 -7.71 -0.82
N GLU A 30 -9.69 -7.28 0.44
CA GLU A 30 -9.80 -5.87 0.79
C GLU A 30 -8.42 -5.28 1.10
N MET A 31 -8.10 -4.11 0.53
CA MET A 31 -6.78 -3.48 0.68
C MET A 31 -6.43 -3.16 2.13
N TRP A 32 -7.40 -2.74 2.95
CA TRP A 32 -7.17 -2.47 4.37
C TRP A 32 -6.71 -3.72 5.14
N GLN A 33 -7.15 -4.93 4.75
CA GLN A 33 -6.70 -6.18 5.36
C GLN A 33 -5.26 -6.50 4.98
N ILE A 34 -4.88 -6.23 3.73
CA ILE A 34 -3.52 -6.40 3.22
C ILE A 34 -2.57 -5.43 3.96
N ALA A 35 -2.96 -4.16 4.09
CA ALA A 35 -2.21 -3.16 4.83
C ALA A 35 -2.04 -3.54 6.30
N GLU A 36 -3.10 -4.00 6.98
CA GLU A 36 -3.01 -4.50 8.35
C GLU A 36 -2.08 -5.71 8.48
N LYS A 37 -2.06 -6.60 7.48
CA LYS A 37 -1.18 -7.77 7.50
C LYS A 37 0.28 -7.35 7.39
N ILE A 38 0.63 -6.47 6.45
CA ILE A 38 1.98 -5.90 6.32
C ILE A 38 2.41 -5.24 7.63
N GLU A 39 1.51 -4.44 8.22
CA GLU A 39 1.74 -3.75 9.49
C GLU A 39 1.97 -4.72 10.66
N LYS A 40 1.42 -5.93 10.63
CA LYS A 40 1.59 -6.93 11.70
C LYS A 40 2.80 -7.85 11.48
N GLU A 41 3.10 -8.19 10.23
CA GLU A 41 4.04 -9.26 9.86
C GLU A 41 5.41 -8.78 9.38
N SER A 42 5.61 -7.46 9.23
CA SER A 42 6.86 -6.89 8.73
C SER A 42 7.22 -5.58 9.44
N ASP A 43 8.41 -5.05 9.21
CA ASP A 43 8.81 -3.70 9.66
C ASP A 43 8.33 -2.59 8.73
N PHE A 44 7.48 -2.92 7.76
CA PHE A 44 6.93 -2.01 6.75
C PHE A 44 5.48 -1.63 7.04
N THR A 45 5.05 -0.54 6.44
CA THR A 45 3.67 -0.04 6.42
C THR A 45 3.28 0.24 4.98
N MET A 46 1.99 0.13 4.68
CA MET A 46 1.43 0.48 3.37
C MET A 46 0.62 1.78 3.52
N LEU A 47 0.85 2.72 2.62
CA LEU A 47 0.15 3.99 2.52
C LEU A 47 -0.63 4.03 1.19
N ASN A 48 -1.75 4.74 1.20
CA ASN A 48 -2.54 5.00 0.00
C ASN A 48 -2.20 6.38 -0.56
N ILE A 49 -2.02 6.48 -1.87
CA ILE A 49 -1.93 7.75 -2.58
C ILE A 49 -3.31 8.03 -3.16
N ASP A 50 -4.01 9.02 -2.62
CA ASP A 50 -5.32 9.44 -3.11
C ASP A 50 -5.17 10.19 -4.44
N THR A 51 -5.37 9.46 -5.53
CA THR A 51 -5.32 10.02 -6.88
C THR A 51 -6.67 10.54 -7.36
N GLN A 52 -7.72 10.49 -6.52
CA GLN A 52 -9.12 10.77 -6.89
C GLN A 52 -9.65 9.87 -8.02
N MET A 53 -8.97 8.76 -8.27
CA MET A 53 -9.36 7.72 -9.22
C MET A 53 -9.97 6.55 -8.46
N ASP A 54 -10.83 5.77 -9.10
CA ASP A 54 -11.43 4.54 -8.54
C ASP A 54 -10.42 3.39 -8.36
N SER A 55 -9.12 3.69 -8.30
CA SER A 55 -8.01 2.74 -8.22
C SER A 55 -7.06 3.08 -7.09
N TYR A 56 -6.63 2.07 -6.34
CA TYR A 56 -5.61 2.22 -5.31
C TYR A 56 -4.24 2.51 -5.93
N SER A 57 -3.54 3.50 -5.38
CA SER A 57 -2.12 3.75 -5.65
C SER A 57 -1.35 3.50 -4.35
N LEU A 58 -0.50 2.48 -4.34
CA LEU A 58 0.10 1.96 -3.11
C LEU A 58 1.53 2.46 -2.94
N PHE A 59 1.91 2.79 -1.72
CA PHE A 59 3.27 3.14 -1.35
C PHE A 59 3.69 2.36 -0.11
N ILE A 60 4.77 1.60 -0.20
CA ILE A 60 5.30 0.80 0.90
C ILE A 60 6.56 1.48 1.43
N CYS A 61 6.66 1.60 2.75
CA CYS A 61 7.86 2.14 3.40
C CYS A 61 8.07 1.51 4.77
N GLU A 62 9.27 1.67 5.33
CA GLU A 62 9.53 1.28 6.71
C GLU A 62 8.64 2.08 7.69
N LYS A 63 8.17 1.41 8.75
CA LYS A 63 7.37 2.05 9.82
C LYS A 63 8.12 3.18 10.50
N SER A 64 9.44 3.03 10.64
CA SER A 64 10.37 4.02 11.19
C SER A 64 10.28 5.36 10.44
N GLU A 65 10.03 5.34 9.12
CA GLU A 65 10.01 6.53 8.27
C GLU A 65 8.60 7.08 8.02
N LYS A 66 7.54 6.36 8.42
CA LYS A 66 6.12 6.70 8.16
C LYS A 66 5.79 8.16 8.49
N GLU A 67 6.06 8.60 9.71
CA GLU A 67 5.70 9.96 10.16
C GLU A 67 6.44 11.03 9.37
N ARG A 68 7.71 10.79 9.04
CA ARG A 68 8.53 11.71 8.25
C ARG A 68 8.02 11.83 6.82
N ILE A 69 7.64 10.71 6.21
CA ILE A 69 7.07 10.68 4.87
C ILE A 69 5.74 11.45 4.83
N LEU A 70 4.85 11.22 5.79
CA LEU A 70 3.59 11.95 5.91
C LEU A 70 3.81 13.45 6.14
N GLU A 71 4.81 13.83 6.93
CA GLU A 71 5.16 15.25 7.13
C GLU A 71 5.65 15.91 5.83
N ILE A 72 6.53 15.25 5.08
CA ILE A 72 7.03 15.75 3.80
C ILE A 72 5.88 15.87 2.80
N ALA A 73 5.01 14.88 2.73
CA ALA A 73 3.89 14.89 1.79
C ALA A 73 2.92 16.05 2.06
N ARG A 74 2.59 16.31 3.34
CA ARG A 74 1.79 17.48 3.73
C ARG A 74 2.44 18.81 3.31
N LYS A 75 3.77 18.90 3.39
CA LYS A 75 4.53 20.11 2.97
C LYS A 75 4.51 20.29 1.44
N LEU A 76 4.45 19.19 0.70
CA LEU A 76 4.46 19.17 -0.76
C LEU A 76 3.06 19.17 -1.37
N ASP A 77 2.00 19.15 -0.55
CA ASP A 77 0.62 18.94 -0.98
C ASP A 77 0.47 17.65 -1.81
N PHE A 78 1.22 16.62 -1.43
CA PHE A 78 1.18 15.30 -2.06
C PHE A 78 0.13 14.43 -1.37
N PRO A 79 -0.84 13.86 -2.10
CA PRO A 79 -2.00 13.21 -1.51
C PRO A 79 -1.68 11.77 -1.07
N ILE A 80 -0.93 11.61 0.02
CA ILE A 80 -0.62 10.30 0.61
C ILE A 80 -1.13 10.21 2.05
N GLU A 81 -1.76 9.10 2.35
CA GLU A 81 -2.51 8.91 3.58
C GLU A 81 -2.30 7.50 4.15
N ALA A 82 -2.42 7.37 5.46
CA ALA A 82 -2.24 6.09 6.17
C ALA A 82 -3.53 5.28 6.28
N HIS A 83 -4.59 5.65 5.56
CA HIS A 83 -5.89 4.98 5.60
C HIS A 83 -6.31 4.50 4.21
N PHE A 84 -7.06 3.40 4.22
CA PHE A 84 -7.62 2.71 3.05
C PHE A 84 -9.14 2.69 3.15
#